data_AF-A0A268RFT9-F1
#
_entry.id   AF-A0A268RFT9-F1
#
_cell.length_a   1.000
_cell.length_b   1.000
_cell.length_c   1.000
_cell.angle_alpha   90.00
_cell.angle_beta   90.00
_cell.angle_gamma   90.00
#
_symmetry.space_group_name_H-M   'P 1'
#
loop_
_entity.id
_entity.type
_entity.pdbx_description
1 polymer ?
#
loop_
_entity_poly.entity_id
_entity_poly.type
_entity_poly.pdbx_seq_one_letter_code
_entity_poly.pdbx_strand_id
1 'polypeptide(L)'
;KPNGGVRLLGIPTVTDRFIQQAIAQILTPIYDPFFSEHSYGFRPRRRAHDAVKKAQGYIEEGHRWVVDMDLEKFFDKVNHDRLMGLLAKRVKDKTILK
;
A
#
# COMPACT_ATOMS: atom_id res chain seq x y z
N LYS A 1 14.19 1.87 13.46
CA LYS A 1 13.00 1.11 13.90
C LYS A 1 12.97 1.17 15.42
N PRO A 2 11.80 1.13 16.07
CA PRO A 2 11.71 1.04 17.54
C PRO A 2 12.54 -0.13 18.11
N ASN A 3 12.73 -1.20 17.33
CA ASN A 3 13.55 -2.37 17.68
C ASN A 3 14.94 -2.39 17.01
N GLY A 4 15.65 -1.25 16.93
CA GLY A 4 17.11 -1.22 16.66
C GLY A 4 17.57 -1.28 15.19
N GLY A 5 16.72 -1.55 14.20
CA GLY A 5 17.12 -1.53 12.78
C GLY A 5 17.23 -0.13 12.17
N VAL A 6 18.26 0.14 11.37
CA VAL A 6 18.39 1.37 10.55
C VAL A 6 17.38 1.31 9.40
N ARG A 7 16.61 2.38 9.19
CA ARG A 7 15.72 2.53 8.04
C ARG A 7 16.35 3.52 7.07
N LEU A 8 16.81 3.02 5.93
CA LEU A 8 17.20 3.88 4.82
C LEU A 8 15.93 4.54 4.27
N LEU A 9 15.93 5.87 4.24
CA LEU A 9 14.86 6.65 3.62
C LEU A 9 15.38 7.14 2.27
N GLY A 10 14.80 6.64 1.19
CA GLY A 10 14.97 7.26 -0.12
C GLY A 10 14.12 8.53 -0.15
N ILE A 11 14.71 9.68 0.16
CA ILE A 11 14.01 10.98 0.10
C ILE A 11 14.18 11.50 -1.33
N PRO A 12 13.13 11.52 -2.16
CA PRO A 12 13.22 12.02 -3.52
C PRO A 12 13.23 13.55 -3.52
N THR A 13 13.66 14.17 -4.63
CA THR A 13 13.69 15.64 -4.76
C THR A 13 12.28 16.24 -4.66
N VAL A 14 12.17 17.55 -4.44
CA VAL A 14 10.86 18.22 -4.39
C VAL A 14 10.09 18.01 -5.70
N THR A 15 10.78 18.12 -6.83
CA THR A 15 10.22 17.89 -8.17
C THR A 15 9.71 16.47 -8.31
N ASP A 16 10.49 15.48 -7.88
CA ASP A 16 10.07 14.08 -7.94
C ASP A 16 8.86 13.80 -7.05
N ARG A 17 8.82 14.37 -5.84
CA ARG A 17 7.64 14.25 -4.96
C ARG A 17 6.39 14.83 -5.60
N PHE A 18 6.52 15.97 -6.26
CA PHE A 18 5.42 16.60 -6.98
C PHE A 18 4.92 15.69 -8.12
N ILE A 19 5.82 15.17 -8.94
CA ILE A 19 5.47 14.26 -10.05
C ILE A 19 4.83 12.97 -9.51
N GLN A 20 5.43 12.34 -8.49
CA GLN A 20 4.89 11.13 -7.86
C GLN A 20 3.49 11.37 -7.29
N GLN A 21 3.26 12.52 -6.66
CA GLN A 21 1.94 12.87 -6.12
C GLN A 21 0.92 13.09 -7.24
N ALA A 22 1.30 13.74 -8.34
CA ALA A 22 0.43 13.93 -9.50
C ALA A 22 0.02 12.59 -10.12
N ILE A 23 0.99 11.67 -10.29
CA ILE A 23 0.73 10.31 -10.76
C ILE A 23 -0.21 9.58 -9.77
N ALA A 24 0.04 9.66 -8.47
CA ALA A 24 -0.77 9.01 -7.45
C ALA A 24 -2.23 9.50 -7.47
N GLN A 25 -2.47 10.79 -7.71
CA GLN A 25 -3.82 11.36 -7.82
C GLN A 25 -4.62 10.76 -8.98
N ILE A 26 -3.95 10.40 -10.09
CA ILE A 26 -4.59 9.75 -11.25
C ILE A 26 -4.78 8.25 -11.00
N LEU A 27 -3.77 7.58 -10.43
CA LEU A 27 -3.82 6.13 -10.20
C LEU A 27 -4.78 5.74 -9.07
N THR A 28 -4.90 6.57 -8.03
CA THR A 28 -5.76 6.27 -6.87
C THR A 28 -7.21 5.99 -7.26
N PRO A 29 -7.93 6.84 -8.01
CA PRO A 29 -9.32 6.54 -8.39
C PRO A 29 -9.46 5.33 -9.33
N ILE A 30 -8.39 4.94 -10.04
CA ILE A 30 -8.38 3.76 -10.92
C ILE A 30 -8.27 2.47 -10.10
N TYR A 31 -7.47 2.47 -9.03
CA TYR A 31 -7.16 1.27 -8.25
C TYR A 31 -7.96 1.15 -6.95
N ASP A 32 -8.22 2.26 -6.27
CA ASP A 32 -8.86 2.26 -4.95
C ASP A 32 -10.20 1.52 -4.90
N PRO A 33 -11.09 1.61 -5.92
CA PRO A 33 -12.34 0.85 -5.95
C PRO A 33 -12.16 -0.67 -6.04
N PHE A 34 -10.99 -1.16 -6.49
CA PHE A 34 -10.72 -2.59 -6.63
C PHE A 34 -9.94 -3.16 -5.44
N PHE A 35 -9.51 -2.34 -4.49
CA PHE A 35 -8.88 -2.85 -3.28
C PHE A 35 -9.89 -3.51 -2.36
N SER A 36 -9.45 -4.56 -1.67
CA SER A 36 -10.25 -5.27 -0.66
C SER A 36 -10.84 -4.30 0.36
N GLU A 37 -12.07 -4.57 0.79
CA GLU A 37 -12.73 -3.86 1.89
C GLU A 37 -11.96 -3.95 3.22
N HIS A 38 -11.10 -4.97 3.37
CA HIS A 38 -10.25 -5.17 4.55
C HIS A 38 -8.83 -4.60 4.37
N SER A 39 -8.60 -3.83 3.30
CA SER A 39 -7.36 -3.06 3.12
C SER A 39 -7.55 -1.65 3.65
N TYR A 40 -6.75 -1.27 4.67
CA TYR A 40 -6.87 0.01 5.37
C TYR A 40 -5.63 0.91 5.23
N GLY A 41 -4.49 0.35 4.82
CA GLY A 41 -3.23 1.09 4.71
C GLY A 41 -3.18 1.96 3.45
N PHE A 42 -2.72 3.21 3.59
CA PHE A 42 -2.45 4.14 2.49
C PHE A 42 -3.64 4.42 1.55
N ARG A 43 -4.87 4.24 2.04
CA ARG A 43 -6.09 4.46 1.25
C ARG A 43 -6.82 5.74 1.67
N PRO A 44 -7.43 6.46 0.72
CA PRO A 44 -8.26 7.62 1.04
C PRO A 44 -9.42 7.20 1.94
N ARG A 45 -9.69 8.01 2.98
CA ARG A 45 -10.79 7.81 3.95
C ARG A 45 -10.74 6.50 4.75
N ARG A 46 -9.60 5.81 4.80
CA ARG A 46 -9.37 4.66 5.69
C ARG A 46 -8.20 4.93 6.61
N ARG A 47 -8.32 4.51 7.88
CA ARG A 47 -7.30 4.76 8.91
C ARG A 47 -7.04 3.51 9.73
N ALA A 48 -5.91 3.48 10.44
CA ALA A 48 -5.52 2.35 11.27
C ALA A 48 -6.59 1.96 12.32
N HIS A 49 -7.31 2.94 12.86
CA HIS A 49 -8.40 2.68 13.80
C HIS A 49 -9.52 1.82 13.21
N ASP A 50 -9.80 1.94 11.90
CA ASP A 50 -10.83 1.14 11.24
C ASP A 50 -10.41 -0.34 11.17
N ALA A 51 -9.11 -0.59 10.94
CA ALA A 51 -8.55 -1.94 10.96
C ALA A 51 -8.63 -2.57 12.35
N VAL A 52 -8.30 -1.80 13.40
CA VAL A 52 -8.37 -2.27 14.80
C VAL A 52 -9.81 -2.59 15.19
N LYS A 53 -10.77 -1.72 14.86
CA LYS A 53 -12.20 -1.97 15.13
C LYS A 53 -12.68 -3.25 14.44
N LYS A 54 -12.30 -3.46 13.18
CA LYS A 54 -12.68 -4.68 12.45
C LYS A 54 -12.05 -5.93 13.07
N ALA A 55 -10.78 -5.85 13.50
CA ALA A 55 -10.11 -6.94 14.20
C ALA A 55 -10.77 -7.28 15.54
N GLN A 56 -11.21 -6.28 16.30
CA GLN A 56 -11.99 -6.49 17.54
C GLN A 56 -13.30 -7.24 17.26
N GLY A 57 -14.01 -6.87 16.19
CA GLY A 57 -15.22 -7.58 15.77
C GLY A 57 -15.00 -9.08 15.52
N TYR A 58 -13.89 -9.46 14.88
CA TYR A 58 -13.59 -10.89 14.68
C TYR A 58 -13.37 -11.65 15.99
N ILE A 59 -12.76 -11.01 16.98
CA ILE A 59 -12.54 -11.61 18.30
C ILE A 59 -13.88 -11.79 19.02
N GLU A 60 -14.78 -10.81 18.93
CA GLU A 60 -16.15 -10.87 19.47
C GLU A 60 -16.99 -11.95 18.79
N GLU A 61 -16.82 -12.16 17.48
CA GLU A 61 -17.44 -13.24 16.70
C GLU A 61 -16.88 -14.65 17.04
N GLY A 62 -15.83 -14.73 17.86
CA GLY A 62 -15.27 -15.99 18.36
C GLY A 62 -13.95 -16.42 17.69
N HIS A 63 -13.39 -15.62 16.78
CA HIS A 63 -12.08 -15.87 16.18
C HIS A 63 -10.96 -15.41 17.13
N ARG A 64 -10.57 -16.29 18.04
CA ARG A 64 -9.61 -15.98 19.12
C ARG A 64 -8.14 -16.16 18.75
N TRP A 65 -7.85 -16.71 17.57
CA TRP A 65 -6.49 -16.94 17.10
C TRP A 65 -6.17 -15.98 15.97
N VAL A 66 -5.03 -15.30 16.09
CA VAL A 66 -4.53 -14.35 15.10
C VAL A 66 -3.24 -14.91 14.49
N VAL A 67 -3.16 -14.86 13.16
CA VAL A 67 -1.92 -15.14 12.43
C VAL A 67 -1.30 -13.79 12.08
N ASP A 68 -0.26 -13.41 12.82
CA ASP A 68 0.50 -12.19 12.54
C ASP A 68 1.48 -12.43 11.39
N MET A 69 1.42 -11.58 10.36
CA MET A 69 2.25 -11.69 9.17
C MET A 69 2.86 -10.32 8.86
N ASP A 70 4.19 -10.27 8.80
CA ASP A 70 4.94 -9.09 8.34
C ASP A 70 5.86 -9.45 7.18
N LEU A 71 5.99 -8.52 6.23
CA LEU A 71 6.89 -8.67 5.08
C LEU A 71 8.17 -7.88 5.33
N GLU A 72 9.28 -8.59 5.48
CA GLU A 72 10.58 -7.96 5.68
C GLU A 72 11.00 -7.15 4.45
N LYS A 73 11.25 -5.85 4.62
CA LYS A 73 11.77 -4.95 3.58
C LYS A 73 10.93 -4.97 2.30
N PHE A 74 9.61 -4.85 2.42
CA PHE A 74 8.67 -4.89 1.30
C PHE A 74 9.12 -4.04 0.09
N PHE A 75 9.49 -2.78 0.31
CA PHE A 75 9.90 -1.87 -0.78
C PHE A 75 11.24 -2.25 -1.42
N ASP A 76 12.18 -2.84 -0.67
CA ASP A 76 13.49 -3.23 -1.19
C ASP A 76 13.40 -4.55 -1.99
N LYS A 77 12.43 -5.41 -1.66
CA LYS A 77 12.26 -6.74 -2.26
C LYS A 77 11.16 -6.80 -3.34
N VAL A 78 10.52 -5.68 -3.67
CA VAL A 78 9.45 -5.68 -4.67
C VAL A 78 10.03 -5.95 -6.07
N ASN A 79 9.52 -6.97 -6.75
CA ASN A 79 9.92 -7.25 -8.12
C ASN A 79 9.24 -6.23 -9.06
N HIS A 80 10.06 -5.45 -9.75
CA HIS A 80 9.58 -4.32 -10.57
C HIS A 80 8.78 -4.81 -11.78
N ASP A 81 9.23 -5.86 -12.49
CA ASP A 81 8.52 -6.40 -13.65
C ASP A 81 7.11 -6.87 -13.28
N ARG A 82 6.98 -7.56 -12.14
CA ARG A 82 5.69 -8.03 -11.63
C ARG A 82 4.80 -6.85 -11.22
N LEU A 83 5.35 -5.83 -10.57
CA LEU A 83 4.60 -4.63 -10.20
C LEU A 83 4.08 -3.90 -11.44
N MET A 84 4.94 -3.69 -12.44
CA MET A 84 4.57 -3.03 -13.69
C MET A 84 3.53 -3.85 -14.48
N GLY A 85 3.66 -5.17 -14.49
CA GLY A 85 2.67 -6.07 -15.09
C GLY A 85 1.29 -5.99 -14.41
N LEU A 86 1.25 -5.78 -13.09
CA LEU A 86 -0.01 -5.54 -12.38
C LEU A 86 -0.60 -4.17 -12.72
N LEU A 87 0.24 -3.14 -12.82
CA LEU A 87 -0.20 -1.79 -13.20
C LEU A 87 -0.74 -1.74 -14.64
N ALA A 88 -0.13 -2.49 -15.55
CA ALA A 88 -0.52 -2.56 -16.96
C ALA A 88 -1.90 -3.20 -17.18
N LYS A 89 -2.46 -3.91 -16.18
CA LYS A 89 -3.80 -4.50 -16.29
C LYS A 89 -4.91 -3.44 -16.36
N ARG A 90 -4.69 -2.26 -15.76
CA ARG A 90 -5.71 -1.20 -15.69
C ARG A 90 -5.24 0.14 -16.24
N VAL A 91 -3.93 0.37 -16.30
CA VAL A 91 -3.35 1.53 -16.96
C VAL A 91 -2.94 1.09 -18.37
N LYS A 92 -3.46 1.75 -19.40
CA LYS A 92 -3.08 1.48 -20.80
C LYS A 92 -2.07 2.50 -21.35
N ASP A 93 -1.86 3.59 -20.62
CA ASP A 93 -0.90 4.62 -21.00
C ASP A 93 0.52 4.10 -20.82
N LYS A 94 1.23 3.94 -21.93
CA LYS A 94 2.61 3.46 -21.95
C LYS A 94 3.58 4.44 -21.30
N THR A 95 3.24 5.72 -21.22
CA THR A 95 4.10 6.77 -20.62
C THR A 95 4.22 6.60 -19.12
N ILE A 96 3.17 6.12 -18.47
CA ILE A 96 3.13 5.84 -17.02
C ILE A 96 3.72 4.45 -16.71
N LEU A 97 3.76 3.56 -17.70
CA LEU A 97 4.28 2.20 -17.57
C LEU A 97 5.74 2.02 -18.01
N LYS A 98 6.42 3.11 -18.36
CA LYS A 98 7.79 3.11 -18.88
C LYS A 98 8.83 3.43 -17.82
#